data_AF-A0A928NER5-F1
#
_entry.id   AF-A0A928NER5-F1
#
_cell.length_a   1.000
_cell.length_b   1.000
_cell.length_c   1.000
_cell.angle_alpha   90.00
_cell.angle_beta   90.00
_cell.angle_gamma   90.00
#
_symmetry.space_group_name_H-M   'P 1'
#
loop_
_entity.id
_entity.type
_entity.pdbx_description
1 polymer ?
#
loop_
_entity_poly.entity_id
_entity_poly.type
_entity_poly.pdbx_seq_one_letter_code
_entity_poly.pdbx_strand_id
1 'polypeptide(L)'
;MSQDMMGQLQQMLSDPEMAEKLKQALGSFGAAPEQQEQTEDATQKIKQVYEQINSGPDPRVSLLKALKPYMNHTRSAQVDTAVRLLGLTKMSGLFKELQ
;
A
#
# COMPACT_ATOMS: atom_id res chain seq x y z
N MET A 1 8.93 -6.35 -27.37
CA MET A 1 8.80 -7.05 -26.07
C MET A 1 7.87 -6.33 -25.09
N SER A 2 8.00 -5.03 -24.80
CA SER A 2 7.00 -4.28 -24.00
C SER A 2 5.82 -3.73 -24.81
N GLN A 3 6.02 -3.50 -26.12
CA GLN A 3 4.98 -3.03 -27.04
C GLN A 3 3.92 -4.12 -27.32
N ASP A 4 4.35 -5.37 -27.43
CA ASP A 4 3.50 -6.54 -27.71
C ASP A 4 2.53 -6.84 -26.55
N MET A 5 2.96 -6.60 -25.31
CA MET A 5 2.17 -6.83 -24.10
C MET A 5 1.02 -5.82 -23.97
N MET A 6 1.24 -4.56 -24.37
CA MET A 6 0.18 -3.55 -24.41
C MET A 6 -0.80 -3.82 -25.56
N GLY A 7 -0.30 -4.25 -26.73
CA GLY A 7 -1.14 -4.69 -27.84
C GLY A 7 -2.03 -5.88 -27.47
N GLN A 8 -1.49 -6.88 -26.75
CA GLN A 8 -2.26 -8.02 -26.23
C GLN A 8 -3.29 -7.60 -25.18
N LEU A 9 -2.98 -6.65 -24.30
CA LEU A 9 -3.96 -6.11 -23.35
C LEU A 9 -5.09 -5.37 -24.06
N GLN A 10 -4.78 -4.63 -25.12
CA GLN A 10 -5.76 -3.90 -25.93
C GLN A 10 -6.62 -4.85 -26.76
N GLN A 11 -6.03 -5.94 -27.25
CA GLN A 11 -6.73 -7.03 -27.91
C GLN A 11 -7.65 -7.79 -26.94
N MET A 12 -7.18 -8.06 -25.72
CA MET A 12 -7.98 -8.69 -24.66
C MET A 12 -9.10 -7.81 -24.12
N LEU A 13 -8.93 -6.49 -24.10
CA LEU A 13 -9.98 -5.53 -23.73
C LEU A 13 -11.04 -5.34 -24.83
N SER A 14 -10.68 -5.63 -26.08
CA SER A 14 -11.59 -5.57 -27.22
C SER A 14 -12.46 -6.83 -27.34
N ASP A 15 -12.12 -7.91 -26.62
CA ASP A 15 -12.91 -9.13 -26.58
C ASP A 15 -14.11 -9.00 -25.63
N PRO A 16 -15.36 -9.17 -26.13
CA PRO A 16 -16.58 -9.01 -25.33
C PRO A 16 -16.67 -10.02 -24.18
N GLU A 17 -16.09 -11.22 -24.32
CA GLU A 17 -16.05 -12.24 -23.27
C GLU A 17 -15.12 -11.86 -22.10
N MET A 18 -14.01 -11.17 -22.37
CA MET A 18 -13.10 -10.68 -21.34
C MET A 18 -13.68 -9.46 -20.63
N ALA A 19 -14.42 -8.60 -21.33
CA ALA A 19 -15.17 -7.52 -20.71
C ALA A 19 -16.25 -8.06 -19.75
N GLU A 20 -16.92 -9.16 -20.10
CA GLU A 20 -17.85 -9.88 -19.22
C GLU A 20 -17.14 -10.45 -17.98
N LYS A 21 -15.98 -11.10 -18.15
CA LYS A 21 -15.17 -11.61 -17.02
C LYS A 21 -14.61 -10.49 -16.15
N LEU A 22 -14.21 -9.36 -16.74
CA LEU A 22 -13.75 -8.18 -16.01
C LEU A 22 -14.91 -7.54 -15.25
N LYS A 23 -16.10 -7.46 -15.85
CA LYS A 23 -17.34 -7.02 -15.19
C LYS A 23 -17.78 -7.99 -14.10
N GLN A 24 -17.58 -9.29 -14.27
CA GLN A 24 -17.88 -10.30 -13.25
C GLN A 24 -16.87 -10.27 -12.11
N ALA A 25 -15.59 -10.04 -12.40
CA ALA A 25 -14.55 -9.83 -11.38
C ALA A 25 -14.74 -8.50 -10.64
N LEU A 26 -15.10 -7.43 -11.34
CA LEU A 26 -15.45 -6.12 -10.76
C LEU A 26 -16.79 -6.18 -10.02
N GLY A 27 -17.75 -6.96 -10.51
CA GLY A 27 -19.03 -7.23 -9.86
C GLY A 27 -18.86 -8.08 -8.61
N SER A 28 -17.92 -9.03 -8.61
CA SER A 28 -17.51 -9.79 -7.41
C SER A 28 -16.79 -8.90 -6.39
N PHE A 29 -16.05 -7.88 -6.84
CA PHE A 29 -15.46 -6.85 -5.98
C PHE A 29 -16.47 -5.77 -5.51
N GLY A 30 -17.61 -5.64 -6.20
CA GLY A 30 -18.58 -4.55 -6.02
C GLY A 30 -19.97 -4.95 -5.49
N ALA A 31 -20.31 -6.25 -5.48
CA ALA A 31 -21.61 -6.74 -5.05
C ALA A 31 -21.55 -8.22 -4.61
N ALA A 32 -21.16 -8.45 -3.34
CA ALA A 32 -21.48 -9.68 -2.62
C ALA A 32 -21.70 -9.35 -1.13
N PRO A 33 -22.94 -9.46 -0.60
CA PRO A 33 -23.25 -9.19 0.80
C PRO A 33 -23.23 -10.49 1.65
N GLU A 34 -22.20 -11.34 1.54
CA GLU A 34 -22.12 -12.59 2.31
C GLU A 34 -20.70 -12.94 2.83
N GLN A 35 -19.85 -11.94 3.08
CA GLN A 35 -18.58 -12.14 3.80
C GLN A 35 -18.34 -11.00 4.81
N GLN A 36 -19.26 -10.83 5.75
CA GLN A 36 -19.16 -9.79 6.79
C GLN A 36 -18.39 -10.23 8.05
N GLU A 37 -18.25 -11.53 8.34
CA GLU A 37 -17.56 -11.96 9.58
C GLU A 37 -16.02 -11.95 9.46
N GLN A 38 -15.44 -12.27 8.29
CA GLN A 38 -13.97 -12.21 8.12
C GLN A 38 -13.43 -10.80 7.80
N THR A 39 -14.27 -9.93 7.25
CA THR A 39 -13.86 -8.56 6.92
C THR A 39 -13.78 -7.67 8.15
N GLU A 40 -14.59 -7.92 9.20
CA GLU A 40 -14.50 -7.21 10.48
C GLU A 40 -13.19 -7.51 11.23
N ASP A 41 -12.79 -8.78 11.32
CA ASP A 41 -11.52 -9.19 11.95
C ASP A 41 -10.30 -8.62 11.20
N ALA A 42 -10.32 -8.68 9.87
CA ALA A 42 -9.27 -8.12 9.05
C ALA A 42 -9.21 -6.58 9.16
N THR A 43 -10.35 -5.89 9.15
CA THR A 43 -10.38 -4.42 9.31
C THR A 43 -9.98 -3.99 10.71
N GLN A 44 -10.31 -4.75 11.75
CA GLN A 44 -9.86 -4.45 13.12
C GLN A 44 -8.35 -4.64 13.28
N LYS A 45 -7.76 -5.72 12.74
CA LYS A 45 -6.30 -5.93 12.73
C LYS A 45 -5.58 -4.87 11.91
N ILE A 46 -6.14 -4.49 10.75
CA ILE A 46 -5.59 -3.40 9.92
C ILE A 46 -5.67 -2.06 10.67
N LYS A 47 -6.74 -1.77 11.41
CA LYS A 47 -6.86 -0.58 12.25
C LYS A 47 -5.84 -0.57 13.39
N GLN A 48 -5.66 -1.68 14.09
CA GLN A 48 -4.66 -1.80 15.15
C GLN A 48 -3.25 -1.63 14.61
N VAL A 49 -2.94 -2.27 13.48
CA VAL A 49 -1.67 -2.07 12.78
C VAL A 49 -1.52 -0.60 12.41
N TYR A 50 -2.53 0.02 11.77
CA TYR A 50 -2.52 1.43 11.39
C TYR A 50 -2.32 2.37 12.58
N GLU A 51 -2.99 2.13 13.71
CA GLU A 51 -2.78 2.85 14.96
C GLU A 51 -1.38 2.65 15.52
N GLN A 52 -0.79 1.46 15.38
CA GLN A 52 0.61 1.20 15.76
C GLN A 52 1.62 1.85 14.79
N ILE A 53 1.32 1.95 13.49
CA ILE A 53 2.13 2.74 12.54
C ILE A 53 2.03 4.23 12.88
N ASN A 54 0.82 4.67 13.24
CA ASN A 54 0.48 6.05 13.55
C ASN A 54 0.64 6.39 15.04
N SER A 55 1.26 5.49 15.82
CA SER A 55 1.52 5.66 17.26
C SER A 55 2.63 6.72 17.44
N GLY A 56 2.25 7.96 17.20
CA GLY A 56 3.07 9.15 17.32
C GLY A 56 4.16 9.26 16.24
N PRO A 57 4.27 10.39 15.54
CA PRO A 57 5.45 10.63 14.72
C PRO A 57 6.71 10.55 15.59
N ASP A 58 7.63 9.63 15.26
CA ASP A 58 8.88 9.44 15.99
C ASP A 58 9.57 10.81 16.17
N PRO A 59 9.84 11.27 17.40
CA PRO A 59 10.41 12.59 17.65
C PRO A 59 11.69 12.83 16.83
N ARG A 60 12.47 11.77 16.59
CA ARG A 60 13.68 11.81 15.75
C ARG A 60 13.36 12.11 14.29
N VAL A 61 12.29 11.53 13.75
CA VAL A 61 11.82 11.81 12.38
C VAL A 61 11.28 13.23 12.27
N SER A 62 10.57 13.72 13.30
CA SER A 62 10.09 15.09 13.36
C SER A 62 11.24 16.11 13.34
N LEU A 63 12.29 15.86 14.14
CA LEU A 63 13.50 16.67 14.14
C LEU A 63 14.23 16.63 12.79
N LEU A 64 14.39 15.45 12.18
CA LEU A 64 14.99 15.33 10.86
C LEU A 64 14.20 16.07 9.77
N LYS A 65 12.86 16.06 9.85
CA LYS A 65 11.98 16.83 8.97
C LYS A 65 12.11 18.33 9.21
N ALA A 66 12.21 18.78 10.47
CA ALA A 66 12.43 20.19 10.80
C ALA A 66 13.80 20.71 10.32
N LEU A 67 14.78 19.80 10.18
CA LEU A 67 16.11 20.13 9.65
C LEU A 67 16.15 20.15 8.11
N LYS A 68 15.14 19.61 7.42
CA LYS A 68 15.02 19.54 5.95
C LYS A 68 15.24 20.89 5.22
N PRO A 69 14.67 22.04 5.65
CA PRO A 69 14.88 23.32 4.97
C PRO A 69 16.33 23.83 5.03
N TYR A 70 17.16 23.28 5.92
CA TYR A 70 18.57 23.64 6.05
C TYR A 70 19.51 22.64 5.36
N MET A 71 18.97 21.63 4.66
CA MET A 71 19.75 20.63 3.93
C MET A 71 19.79 20.91 2.42
N ASN A 72 20.88 20.50 1.78
CA ASN A 72 20.92 20.41 0.32
C ASN A 72 20.05 19.25 -0.20
N HIS A 73 19.69 19.30 -1.49
CA HIS A 73 18.82 18.31 -2.14
C HIS A 73 19.27 16.85 -1.94
N THR A 74 20.57 16.60 -1.98
CA THR A 74 21.13 15.25 -1.79
C THR A 74 20.89 14.74 -0.38
N ARG A 75 21.15 15.57 0.64
CA ARG A 75 20.97 15.21 2.05
C ARG A 75 19.50 15.07 2.43
N SER A 76 18.62 15.94 1.91
CA SER A 76 17.18 15.80 2.16
C SER A 76 16.62 14.50 1.60
N ALA A 77 17.08 14.08 0.41
CA ALA A 77 16.66 12.82 -0.21
C ALA A 77 17.16 11.57 0.57
N GLN A 78 18.37 11.63 1.11
CA GLN A 78 18.90 10.57 1.98
C GLN A 78 18.09 10.46 3.29
N VAL A 79 17.74 11.60 3.88
CA VAL A 79 16.89 11.64 5.09
C VAL A 79 15.49 11.09 4.80
N ASP A 80 14.87 11.47 3.69
CA ASP A 80 13.57 10.92 3.30
C ASP A 80 13.65 9.38 3.12
N THR A 81 14.72 8.87 2.51
CA THR A 81 14.96 7.43 2.35
C THR A 81 15.14 6.74 3.72
N ALA A 82 15.92 7.31 4.62
CA ALA A 82 16.14 6.77 5.96
C ALA A 82 14.85 6.71 6.78
N VAL A 83 14.00 7.75 6.69
CA VAL A 83 12.69 7.78 7.35
C VAL A 83 11.78 6.67 6.82
N ARG A 84 11.80 6.42 5.51
CA ARG A 84 11.02 5.32 4.89
C ARG A 84 11.51 3.95 5.35
N LEU A 85 12.82 3.71 5.35
CA LEU A 85 13.42 2.46 5.84
C LEU A 85 13.10 2.22 7.31
N LEU A 86 13.18 3.25 8.15
CA LEU A 86 12.81 3.16 9.56
C LEU A 86 11.34 2.74 9.74
N GLY A 87 10.43 3.29 8.91
CA GLY A 87 9.02 2.88 8.88
C GLY A 87 8.84 1.41 8.49
N LEU A 88 9.54 0.94 7.46
CA LEU A 88 9.52 -0.46 7.04
C LEU A 88 10.06 -1.42 8.12
N THR A 89 11.06 -0.98 8.89
CA THR A 89 11.63 -1.80 9.97
C THR A 89 10.60 -1.98 11.10
N LYS A 90 9.83 -0.94 11.41
CA LYS A 90 8.70 -1.03 12.36
C LYS A 90 7.61 -1.98 11.82
N MET A 91 7.32 -1.95 10.53
CA MET A 91 6.35 -2.86 9.90
C MET A 91 6.80 -4.31 9.91
N SER A 92 8.09 -4.56 9.72
CA SER A 92 8.65 -5.91 9.77
C SER A 92 8.49 -6.56 11.15
N GLY A 93 8.48 -5.77 12.23
CA GLY A 93 8.16 -6.27 13.57
C GLY A 93 6.72 -6.78 13.66
N LEU A 94 5.77 -6.05 13.08
CA LEU A 94 4.34 -6.40 13.08
C LEU A 94 4.04 -7.65 12.24
N PHE A 95 4.71 -7.81 11.09
CA PHE A 95 4.60 -9.04 10.29
C PHE A 95 5.10 -10.28 11.04
N LYS A 96 6.06 -10.12 11.96
CA LYS A 96 6.55 -11.20 12.83
C LYS A 96 5.59 -11.52 13.97
N GLU A 97 4.74 -10.58 14.38
CA GLU A 97 3.68 -10.81 15.37
C GLU A 97 2.40 -11.42 14.76
N LEU A 98 2.21 -11.28 13.44
CA LEU A 98 1.06 -11.83 12.70
C LEU A 98 1.31 -13.23 12.11
N GLN A 99 2.52 -13.77 12.22
CA GLN A 99 2.91 -15.11 11.77
C GLN A 99 3.08 -16.06 12.95
#